data_AF-A0ABD1GMG9-F1
#
_entry.id   AF-A0ABD1GMG9-F1
#
_cell.length_a   1.000
_cell.length_b   1.000
_cell.length_c   1.000
_cell.angle_alpha   90.00
_cell.angle_beta   90.00
_cell.angle_gamma   90.00
#
_symmetry.space_group_name_H-M   'P 1'
#
loop_
_entity.id
_entity.type
_entity.pdbx_description
1 polymer ?
#
loop_
_entity_poly.entity_id
_entity_poly.type
_entity_poly.pdbx_seq_one_letter_code
_entity_poly.pdbx_strand_id
1 'polypeptide(L)'
;MDIIDNRAPSSRFKDLREYGDDNKLQQDFFSSYLEGKKHKKLVNVINGCEIRTIDMSWQGFGGKDDAAIFLMRHMETYMGPNVKDWPTGLANISLKILQNLRGKYCKALLTTSFNYHSVEINNCEKKYFKDNKEKKAKIDKFVEDWMCKKFK
;
A
#
# COMPACT_ATOMS: atom_id res chain seq x y z
N MET A 1 -19.26 -2.40 0.23
CA MET A 1 -18.05 -1.64 0.49
C MET A 1 -17.18 -2.53 1.33
N ASP A 2 -16.03 -2.87 0.77
CA ASP A 2 -15.11 -3.82 1.36
C ASP A 2 -14.05 -3.01 2.10
N ILE A 3 -13.95 -3.22 3.41
CA ILE A 3 -12.98 -2.53 4.27
C ILE A 3 -11.82 -3.48 4.52
N ILE A 4 -10.63 -3.00 4.20
CA ILE A 4 -9.37 -3.70 4.44
C ILE A 4 -8.74 -3.07 5.68
N ASP A 5 -8.60 -3.85 6.74
CA ASP A 5 -7.96 -3.44 7.99
C ASP A 5 -6.83 -4.43 8.34
N ASN A 6 -5.77 -3.95 9.00
CA ASN A 6 -4.66 -4.76 9.50
C ASN A 6 -4.90 -5.30 10.92
N ARG A 7 -5.93 -4.80 11.62
CA ARG A 7 -6.28 -5.33 12.94
C ARG A 7 -6.64 -6.81 12.82
N ALA A 8 -6.00 -7.63 13.64
CA ALA A 8 -6.42 -9.02 13.80
C ALA A 8 -7.87 -9.04 14.29
N PRO A 9 -8.72 -9.98 13.84
CA PRO A 9 -10.09 -10.09 14.33
C PRO A 9 -10.05 -10.26 15.85
N SER A 10 -10.50 -9.25 16.60
CA SER A 10 -10.46 -9.33 18.06
C SER A 10 -11.50 -10.33 18.56
N SER A 11 -11.10 -11.14 19.55
CA SER A 11 -12.06 -11.94 20.31
C SER A 11 -12.94 -11.02 21.16
N ARG A 12 -14.14 -10.71 20.65
CA ARG A 12 -15.34 -10.24 21.39
C ARG A 12 -15.28 -8.98 22.28
N PHE A 13 -14.16 -8.29 22.45
CA PHE A 13 -14.12 -7.04 23.23
C PHE A 13 -13.74 -5.86 22.33
N LYS A 14 -14.75 -5.01 22.07
CA LYS A 14 -14.65 -3.78 21.27
C LYS A 14 -14.30 -2.61 22.20
N ASP A 15 -13.06 -2.12 22.17
CA ASP A 15 -12.77 -0.80 22.74
C ASP A 15 -13.29 0.25 21.75
N LEU A 16 -14.35 0.95 22.14
CA LEU A 16 -15.06 1.95 21.33
C LEU A 16 -14.25 3.24 21.08
N ARG A 17 -13.03 3.35 21.64
CA ARG A 17 -12.19 4.56 21.57
C ARG A 17 -11.15 4.56 20.45
N GLU A 18 -10.84 3.41 19.85
CA GLU A 18 -10.03 3.32 18.63
C GLU A 18 -10.98 3.38 17.45
N TYR A 19 -10.87 4.40 16.55
CA TYR A 19 -11.70 4.60 15.34
C TYR A 19 -12.83 3.59 15.28
N GLY A 20 -13.89 3.88 16.06
CA GLY A 20 -14.89 2.90 16.44
C GLY A 20 -15.28 2.09 15.21
N ASP A 21 -15.59 0.82 15.44
CA ASP A 21 -16.16 -0.17 14.49
C ASP A 21 -17.35 0.32 13.64
N ASP A 22 -17.64 1.62 13.67
CA ASP A 22 -18.49 2.36 12.79
C ASP A 22 -17.89 2.49 11.39
N ASN A 23 -17.79 1.34 10.74
CA ASN A 23 -17.59 1.20 9.31
C ASN A 23 -18.60 2.05 8.50
N LYS A 24 -19.77 2.35 9.08
CA LYS A 24 -20.79 3.22 8.50
C LYS A 24 -20.32 4.67 8.47
N LEU A 25 -19.69 5.17 9.52
CA LEU A 25 -19.04 6.47 9.53
C LEU A 25 -17.95 6.60 8.45
N GLN A 26 -17.16 5.53 8.22
CA GLN A 26 -16.18 5.53 7.11
C GLN A 26 -16.86 5.62 5.73
N GLN A 27 -17.96 4.89 5.52
CA GLN A 27 -18.77 4.98 4.32
C GLN A 27 -19.32 6.39 4.14
N ASP A 28 -19.85 7.02 5.20
CA ASP A 28 -20.43 8.36 5.16
C ASP A 28 -19.39 9.42 4.85
N PHE A 29 -18.18 9.33 5.43
CA PHE A 29 -17.06 10.22 5.07
C PHE A 29 -16.64 10.05 3.61
N PHE A 30 -16.55 8.81 3.12
CA PHE A 30 -16.17 8.56 1.74
C PHE A 30 -17.25 9.07 0.76
N SER A 31 -18.52 8.85 1.06
CA SER A 31 -19.65 9.40 0.31
C SER A 31 -19.62 10.92 0.30
N SER A 32 -19.37 11.56 1.44
CA SER A 32 -19.26 13.03 1.55
C SER A 32 -18.11 13.58 0.71
N TYR A 33 -16.97 12.89 0.71
CA TYR A 33 -15.83 13.22 -0.16
C TYR A 33 -16.21 13.15 -1.64
N LEU A 34 -16.85 12.06 -2.07
CA LEU A 34 -17.29 11.88 -3.46
C LEU A 34 -18.34 12.91 -3.89
N GLU A 35 -19.24 13.28 -2.98
CA GLU A 35 -20.22 14.34 -3.22
C GLU A 35 -19.53 15.70 -3.42
N GLY A 36 -18.57 16.05 -2.57
CA GLY A 36 -17.72 17.24 -2.74
C GLY A 36 -16.94 17.24 -4.06
N LYS A 37 -16.59 16.06 -4.58
CA LYS A 37 -15.98 15.87 -5.91
C LYS A 37 -17.00 15.80 -7.07
N LYS A 38 -18.28 16.02 -6.80
CA LYS A 38 -19.39 15.98 -7.79
C LYS A 38 -19.60 14.60 -8.43
N HIS A 39 -19.20 13.51 -7.78
CA HIS A 39 -19.38 12.13 -8.27
C HIS A 39 -20.70 11.50 -7.80
N LYS A 40 -21.84 12.16 -8.04
CA LYS A 40 -23.17 11.75 -7.51
C LYS A 40 -23.57 10.29 -7.81
N LYS A 41 -23.21 9.77 -8.99
CA LYS A 41 -23.48 8.36 -9.35
C LYS A 41 -22.77 7.38 -8.41
N LEU A 42 -21.52 7.69 -8.04
CA LEU A 42 -20.73 6.84 -7.14
C LEU A 42 -21.25 6.92 -5.71
N VAL A 43 -21.72 8.09 -5.26
CA VAL A 43 -22.35 8.25 -3.94
C VAL A 43 -23.54 7.30 -3.78
N ASN A 44 -24.42 7.22 -4.77
CA ASN A 44 -25.56 6.31 -4.74
C ASN A 44 -25.14 4.84 -4.67
N VAL A 45 -24.09 4.45 -5.42
CA VAL A 45 -23.54 3.09 -5.39
C VAL A 45 -22.95 2.78 -4.01
N ILE A 46 -22.11 3.67 -3.47
CA ILE A 46 -21.46 3.48 -2.18
C ILE A 46 -22.50 3.37 -1.06
N ASN A 47 -23.48 4.28 -1.00
CA ASN A 47 -24.53 4.27 0.01
C ASN A 47 -25.42 3.02 -0.03
N GLY A 48 -25.60 2.43 -1.21
CA GLY A 48 -26.37 1.19 -1.39
C GLY A 48 -25.59 -0.09 -1.13
N CYS A 49 -24.26 -0.01 -0.92
CA CYS A 49 -23.44 -1.17 -0.68
C CYS A 49 -23.45 -1.59 0.81
N GLU A 50 -23.65 -2.88 1.06
CA GLU A 50 -23.39 -3.50 2.36
C GLU A 50 -21.92 -3.33 2.75
N ILE A 51 -21.65 -3.00 4.01
CA ILE A 51 -20.29 -2.79 4.49
C ILE A 51 -19.79 -4.07 5.15
N ARG A 52 -18.63 -4.55 4.71
CA ARG A 52 -18.00 -5.74 5.28
C ARG A 52 -16.51 -5.53 5.46
N THR A 53 -15.99 -5.94 6.61
CA THR A 53 -14.55 -6.05 6.82
C THR A 53 -14.06 -7.34 6.20
N ILE A 54 -13.01 -7.24 5.40
CA ILE A 54 -12.45 -8.35 4.67
C ILE A 54 -11.41 -9.06 5.52
N ASP A 55 -11.59 -10.37 5.68
CA ASP A 55 -10.59 -11.25 6.30
C ASP A 55 -9.46 -11.50 5.31
N MET A 56 -8.23 -11.16 5.72
CA MET A 56 -7.04 -11.26 4.90
C MET A 56 -5.98 -12.05 5.62
N SER A 57 -5.30 -12.96 4.90
CA SER A 57 -4.27 -13.85 5.44
C SER A 57 -3.03 -13.17 6.03
N TRP A 58 -2.90 -11.84 5.87
CA TRP A 58 -1.82 -11.03 6.42
C TRP A 58 -2.27 -10.16 7.61
N GLN A 59 -3.53 -10.17 8.03
CA GLN A 59 -3.98 -9.42 9.21
C GLN A 59 -3.18 -9.79 10.46
N GLY A 60 -2.79 -8.78 11.24
CA GLY A 60 -1.92 -8.96 12.40
C GLY A 60 -0.44 -9.19 12.06
N PHE A 61 -0.07 -9.30 10.77
CA PHE A 61 1.32 -9.27 10.33
C PHE A 61 1.74 -7.84 9.99
N GLY A 62 2.92 -7.43 10.47
CA GLY A 62 3.45 -6.08 10.28
C GLY A 62 3.20 -5.17 11.49
N GLY A 63 4.26 -4.48 11.93
CA GLY A 63 4.15 -3.48 12.98
C GLY A 63 3.40 -2.23 12.52
N LYS A 64 3.08 -1.34 13.45
CA LYS A 64 2.43 -0.04 13.16
C LYS A 64 3.18 0.78 12.09
N ASP A 65 4.50 0.59 12.00
CA ASP A 65 5.37 1.33 11.08
C ASP A 65 5.21 0.94 9.60
N ASP A 66 4.58 -0.20 9.29
CA ASP A 66 4.47 -0.73 7.91
C ASP A 66 3.07 -0.61 7.31
N ALA A 67 2.12 0.00 8.01
CA ALA A 67 0.75 0.14 7.52
C ALA A 67 0.69 0.81 6.13
N ALA A 68 1.55 1.81 5.88
CA ALA A 68 1.65 2.46 4.58
C ALA A 68 2.16 1.52 3.47
N ILE A 69 3.07 0.60 3.79
CA ILE A 69 3.59 -0.38 2.83
C ILE A 69 2.50 -1.37 2.43
N PHE A 70 1.69 -1.80 3.39
CA PHE A 70 0.55 -2.69 3.15
C PHE A 70 -0.48 -1.99 2.27
N LEU A 71 -0.84 -0.74 2.60
CA LEU A 71 -1.75 0.08 1.81
C LEU A 71 -1.28 0.23 0.36
N MET A 72 -0.02 0.63 0.14
CA MET A 72 0.52 0.79 -1.21
C MET A 72 0.59 -0.53 -1.97
N ARG A 73 0.87 -1.64 -1.27
CA ARG A 73 0.85 -2.98 -1.87
C ARG A 73 -0.54 -3.42 -2.28
N HIS A 74 -1.56 -3.09 -1.50
CA HIS A 74 -2.95 -3.32 -1.88
C HIS A 74 -3.31 -2.52 -3.13
N MET A 75 -3.05 -1.22 -3.13
CA MET A 75 -3.32 -0.38 -4.31
C MET A 75 -2.59 -0.86 -5.57
N GLU A 76 -1.37 -1.38 -5.42
CA GLU A 76 -0.59 -1.92 -6.54
C GLU A 76 -1.14 -3.24 -7.10
N THR A 77 -1.65 -4.13 -6.24
CA THR A 77 -1.98 -5.51 -6.62
C THR A 77 -3.48 -5.74 -6.84
N TYR A 78 -4.32 -4.80 -6.44
CA TYR A 78 -5.77 -4.92 -6.59
C TYR A 78 -6.19 -4.70 -8.06
N MET A 79 -6.59 -5.78 -8.73
CA MET A 79 -7.03 -5.76 -10.13
C MET A 79 -8.52 -6.05 -10.30
N GLY A 80 -9.30 -5.94 -9.22
CA GLY A 80 -10.71 -6.34 -9.19
C GLY A 80 -11.06 -7.84 -9.12
N PRO A 81 -10.15 -8.81 -8.85
CA PRO A 81 -10.58 -10.18 -8.58
C PRO A 81 -11.30 -10.29 -7.23
N ASN A 82 -11.96 -11.42 -6.99
CA ASN A 82 -12.46 -11.76 -5.66
C ASN A 82 -11.30 -11.73 -4.65
N VAL A 83 -11.56 -11.18 -3.46
CA VAL A 83 -10.59 -11.09 -2.36
C VAL A 83 -9.83 -12.39 -2.12
N LYS A 84 -10.53 -13.53 -2.15
CA LYS A 84 -9.95 -14.87 -1.87
C LYS A 84 -8.82 -15.23 -2.83
N ASP A 85 -8.85 -14.68 -4.04
CA ASP A 85 -7.90 -14.94 -5.12
C ASP A 85 -6.95 -13.75 -5.33
N TRP A 86 -6.87 -12.82 -4.36
CA TRP A 86 -6.03 -11.63 -4.48
C TRP A 86 -4.61 -11.88 -3.96
N PRO A 87 -3.59 -11.99 -4.85
CA PRO A 87 -2.23 -12.29 -4.44
C PRO A 87 -1.49 -11.04 -3.94
N THR A 88 -1.78 -10.60 -2.72
CA THR A 88 -1.08 -9.43 -2.13
C THR A 88 0.41 -9.71 -1.91
N GLY A 89 0.78 -10.96 -1.65
CA GLY A 89 2.14 -11.37 -1.28
C GLY A 89 2.56 -10.91 0.12
N LEU A 90 1.61 -10.53 0.97
CA LEU A 90 1.85 -10.01 2.33
C LEU A 90 1.75 -11.09 3.42
N ALA A 91 1.09 -12.21 3.14
CA ALA A 91 0.99 -13.32 4.09
C ALA A 91 2.39 -13.93 4.32
N ASN A 92 2.81 -14.05 5.58
CA ASN A 92 4.13 -14.54 5.97
C ASN A 92 5.29 -13.81 5.26
N ILE A 93 5.12 -12.51 4.98
CA ILE A 93 6.15 -11.71 4.32
C ILE A 93 7.43 -11.66 5.15
N SER A 94 8.57 -11.93 4.51
CA SER A 94 9.88 -11.80 5.18
C SER A 94 10.30 -10.35 5.35
N LEU A 95 11.09 -10.05 6.39
CA LEU A 95 11.67 -8.71 6.62
C LEU A 95 12.43 -8.20 5.39
N LYS A 96 13.12 -9.08 4.66
CA LYS A 96 13.83 -8.73 3.43
C LYS A 96 12.88 -8.23 2.33
N ILE A 97 11.77 -8.93 2.12
CA ILE A 97 10.77 -8.50 1.12
C ILE A 97 10.13 -7.19 1.57
N LEU A 98 9.84 -7.04 2.86
CA LEU A 98 9.28 -5.82 3.41
C LEU A 98 10.21 -4.61 3.23
N GLN A 99 11.52 -4.77 3.48
CA GLN A 99 12.53 -3.76 3.21
C GLN A 99 12.62 -3.39 1.72
N ASN A 100 12.50 -4.38 0.82
CA ASN A 100 12.46 -4.13 -0.61
C ASN A 100 11.22 -3.34 -1.02
N LEU A 101 10.04 -3.65 -0.45
CA LEU A 101 8.81 -2.89 -0.69
C LEU A 101 8.94 -1.45 -0.17
N ARG A 102 9.53 -1.24 1.02
CA ARG A 102 9.87 0.10 1.53
C ARG A 102 10.72 0.87 0.53
N GLY A 103 11.85 0.28 0.10
CA GLY A 103 12.73 0.92 -0.87
C GLY A 103 12.02 1.25 -2.19
N LYS A 104 11.22 0.31 -2.71
CA LYS A 104 10.44 0.49 -3.95
C LYS A 104 9.46 1.65 -3.85
N TYR A 105 8.63 1.68 -2.80
CA TYR A 105 7.61 2.71 -2.66
C TYR A 105 8.19 4.06 -2.27
N CYS A 106 9.21 4.11 -1.40
CA CYS A 106 9.93 5.35 -1.10
C CYS A 106 10.57 5.94 -2.35
N LYS A 107 11.22 5.11 -3.20
CA LYS A 107 11.75 5.58 -4.49
C LYS A 107 10.64 6.22 -5.32
N ALA A 108 9.52 5.51 -5.50
CA ALA A 108 8.40 6.01 -6.31
C ALA A 108 7.85 7.35 -5.79
N LEU A 109 7.69 7.49 -4.47
CA LEU A 109 7.24 8.73 -3.82
C LEU A 109 8.25 9.88 -3.94
N LEU A 110 9.54 9.57 -3.85
CA LEU A 110 10.59 10.58 -3.95
C LEU A 110 10.78 11.08 -5.38
N THR A 111 10.62 10.21 -6.38
CA THR A 111 10.89 10.54 -7.78
C THR A 111 9.66 10.90 -8.61
N THR A 112 8.44 10.79 -8.06
CA THR A 112 7.22 11.16 -8.78
C THR A 112 7.15 12.66 -9.09
N SER A 113 6.54 13.03 -10.21
CA SER A 113 6.34 14.43 -10.60
C SER A 113 5.46 15.22 -9.63
N PHE A 114 4.68 14.52 -8.79
CA PHE A 114 3.90 15.15 -7.72
C PHE A 114 4.74 15.61 -6.53
N ASN A 115 5.95 15.07 -6.37
CA ASN A 115 6.87 15.56 -5.36
C ASN A 115 7.57 16.82 -5.89
N TYR A 116 7.33 17.95 -5.22
CA TYR A 116 7.93 19.24 -5.57
C TYR A 116 9.47 19.18 -5.63
N HIS A 117 10.08 18.35 -4.80
CA HIS A 117 11.54 18.16 -4.73
C HIS A 117 12.07 17.07 -5.68
N SER A 118 11.23 16.46 -6.52
CA SER A 118 11.64 15.33 -7.37
C SER A 118 12.81 15.68 -8.30
N VAL A 119 12.86 16.90 -8.85
CA VAL A 119 13.96 17.37 -9.70
C VAL A 119 15.28 17.41 -8.92
N GLU A 120 15.26 17.97 -7.71
CA GLU A 120 16.43 18.07 -6.84
C GLU A 120 16.92 16.68 -6.43
N ILE A 121 16.00 15.80 -6.03
CA ILE A 121 16.30 14.41 -5.67
C ILE A 121 16.95 13.67 -6.84
N ASN A 122 16.39 13.78 -8.05
CA ASN A 122 16.94 13.14 -9.25
C ASN A 122 18.33 13.70 -9.60
N ASN A 123 18.58 14.99 -9.38
CA ASN A 123 19.89 15.60 -9.59
C ASN A 123 20.91 15.12 -8.54
N CYS A 124 20.51 15.03 -7.27
CA CYS A 124 21.32 14.46 -6.20
C CYS A 124 21.67 13.00 -6.47
N GLU A 125 20.73 12.19 -6.95
CA GLU A 125 20.96 10.79 -7.35
C GLU A 125 22.01 10.72 -8.47
N LYS A 126 21.82 11.50 -9.55
CA LYS A 126 22.77 11.53 -10.68
C LYS A 126 24.18 11.92 -10.22
N LYS A 127 24.29 12.94 -9.36
CA LYS A 127 25.57 13.38 -8.79
C LYS A 127 26.20 12.27 -7.94
N TYR A 128 25.44 11.70 -7.00
CA TYR A 128 25.92 10.63 -6.14
C TYR A 128 26.51 9.47 -6.94
N PHE A 129 25.80 8.99 -7.96
CA PHE A 129 26.29 7.87 -8.77
C PHE A 129 27.38 8.24 -9.77
N LYS A 130 27.46 9.50 -10.21
CA LYS A 130 28.63 10.00 -10.95
C LYS A 130 29.89 9.90 -10.11
N ASP A 131 29.79 10.21 -8.82
CA ASP A 131 30.91 10.20 -7.87
C ASP A 131 31.16 8.80 -7.28
N ASN A 132 30.20 7.87 -7.39
CA ASN A 132 30.26 6.52 -6.82
C ASN A 132 29.99 5.41 -7.87
N LYS A 133 30.72 5.45 -9.01
CA LYS A 133 30.50 4.54 -10.15
C LYS A 133 30.55 3.05 -9.78
N GLU A 134 31.46 2.64 -8.90
CA GLU A 134 31.57 1.24 -8.47
C GLU A 134 30.33 0.77 -7.69
N LYS A 135 29.74 1.63 -6.86
CA LYS A 135 28.50 1.30 -6.14
C LYS A 135 27.33 1.16 -7.12
N LYS A 136 27.27 2.04 -8.13
CA LYS A 136 26.28 1.93 -9.20
C LYS A 136 26.40 0.58 -9.91
N ALA A 137 27.60 0.20 -10.35
CA ALA A 137 27.83 -1.08 -11.03
C ALA A 137 27.43 -2.29 -10.17
N LYS A 138 27.68 -2.27 -8.85
CA LYS A 138 27.25 -3.32 -7.92
C LYS A 138 25.72 -3.41 -7.81
N ILE A 139 25.04 -2.27 -7.75
CA ILE A 139 23.57 -2.21 -7.70
C ILE A 139 22.97 -2.70 -9.01
N ASP A 140 23.47 -2.22 -10.15
CA ASP A 140 22.98 -2.61 -11.48
C ASP A 140 23.13 -4.14 -11.67
N LYS A 141 24.29 -4.70 -11.34
CA LYS A 141 24.51 -6.15 -11.34
C LYS A 141 23.55 -6.90 -10.40
N PHE A 142 23.33 -6.39 -9.18
CA PHE A 142 22.38 -7.00 -8.25
C PHE A 142 20.95 -7.00 -8.80
N VAL A 143 20.52 -5.91 -9.44
CA VAL A 143 19.19 -5.79 -10.06
C VAL A 143 19.07 -6.76 -11.24
N GLU A 144 20.08 -6.86 -12.11
CA GLU A 144 20.12 -7.84 -13.21
C GLU A 144 20.03 -9.27 -12.69
N ASP A 145 20.86 -9.63 -11.69
CA ASP A 145 20.86 -10.96 -11.08
C ASP A 145 19.52 -11.29 -10.41
N TRP A 146 18.82 -10.29 -9.86
CA TRP A 146 17.51 -10.45 -9.24
C TRP A 146 16.38 -10.56 -10.27
N MET A 147 16.40 -9.75 -11.32
CA MET A 147 15.40 -9.77 -12.40
C MET A 147 15.53 -11.01 -13.30
N CYS A 148 16.74 -11.54 -13.47
CA CYS A 148 17.00 -12.79 -14.19
C CYS A 148 16.58 -14.04 -13.40
N LYS A 149 16.45 -13.95 -12.07
CA LYS A 149 15.80 -14.98 -11.27
C LYS A 149 14.29 -14.81 -11.41
N LYS A 150 13.71 -15.39 -12.47
CA LYS A 150 12.27 -15.64 -12.54
C LYS A 150 11.84 -16.19 -11.19
N PHE A 151 10.94 -15.48 -10.50
CA PHE A 151 10.15 -16.07 -9.45
C PHE A 151 9.38 -17.24 -10.10
N LYS A 152 9.90 -18.45 -9.91
CA LYS A 152 9.22 -19.71 -10.22
C LYS A 152 8.22 -19.99 -9.11
#